data_AF-A0A3S1TNA7-F1
#
_entry.id   AF-A0A3S1TNA7-F1
#
_cell.length_a   1.000
_cell.length_b   1.000
_cell.length_c   1.000
_cell.angle_alpha   90.00
_cell.angle_beta   90.00
_cell.angle_gamma   90.00
#
_symmetry.space_group_name_H-M   'P 1'
#
loop_
_entity.id
_entity.type
_entity.pdbx_description
1 polymer ?
#
loop_
_entity_poly.entity_id
_entity_poly.type
_entity_poly.pdbx_seq_one_letter_code
_entity_poly.pdbx_strand_id
1 'polypeptide(L)'
;MAAPGENLRINSDRLWDSLMEMAKIGPGIAGGNNRQTLTDSDKEGRALFKSWCDAAGLSMGVDQMGTMFMTRAGTDPDALPVYVGSHLDTQPTGGKYDGVLGVLSGLEVVRSLNDLGIKTKHPIVVTNWTNEEGARFAPAMLASGVFAGVHTQDYAYARKDLDGLTFGDELKRIGWVGDEKVGARKMHAYFEYHIEQGPILEAQNKQIGVVTHCQGLWWLEFTLTGKEAHTGSTPMNMRVNAGLAMARILEMVQT
;
A
#
# COMPACT_ATOMS: atom_id res chain seq x y z
N MET A 1 32.81 10.88 9.51
CA MET A 1 31.51 10.55 10.15
C MET A 1 30.89 11.86 10.57
N ALA A 2 29.60 12.07 10.32
CA ALA A 2 28.90 13.26 10.80
C ALA A 2 29.04 13.35 12.33
N ALA A 3 29.20 14.57 12.85
CA ALA A 3 29.36 14.76 14.28
C ALA A 3 28.07 14.36 15.03
N PRO A 4 28.14 13.88 16.29
CA PRO A 4 26.94 13.69 17.11
C PRO A 4 26.12 14.98 17.15
N GLY A 5 24.87 14.94 16.67
CA GLY A 5 23.98 16.11 16.59
C GLY A 5 23.83 16.74 15.21
N GLU A 6 24.58 16.30 14.19
CA GLU A 6 24.31 16.68 12.80
C GLU A 6 23.23 15.78 12.19
N ASN A 7 22.19 16.40 11.64
CA ASN A 7 21.15 15.67 10.93
C ASN A 7 21.73 15.07 9.64
N LEU A 8 21.81 13.74 9.59
CA LEU A 8 22.07 13.02 8.35
C LEU A 8 21.00 13.39 7.32
N ARG A 9 21.42 13.53 6.06
CA ARG A 9 20.55 13.93 4.95
C ARG A 9 20.44 12.79 3.95
N ILE A 10 19.24 12.66 3.39
CA ILE A 10 19.02 11.83 2.21
C ILE A 10 19.50 12.55 0.95
N ASN A 11 19.65 11.81 -0.16
CA ASN A 11 19.72 12.43 -1.47
C ASN A 11 18.29 12.66 -2.01
N SER A 12 17.79 13.89 -1.87
CA SER A 12 16.43 14.26 -2.28
C SER A 12 16.19 14.07 -3.78
N ASP A 13 17.18 14.39 -4.60
CA ASP A 13 17.05 14.33 -6.05
C ASP A 13 16.95 12.87 -6.51
N ARG A 14 17.76 11.97 -5.92
CA ARG A 14 17.68 10.52 -6.19
C ARG A 14 16.33 9.92 -5.76
N LEU A 15 15.78 10.35 -4.62
CA LEU A 15 14.44 9.93 -4.20
C LEU A 15 13.38 10.43 -5.19
N TRP A 16 13.44 11.70 -5.55
CA TRP A 16 12.50 12.31 -6.50
C TRP A 16 12.54 11.61 -7.86
N ASP A 17 13.73 11.35 -8.39
CA ASP A 17 13.91 10.63 -9.65
C ASP A 17 13.32 9.22 -9.55
N SER A 18 13.55 8.50 -8.46
CA SER A 18 12.96 7.17 -8.27
C SER A 18 11.43 7.18 -8.21
N LEU A 19 10.82 8.21 -7.60
CA LEU A 19 9.37 8.41 -7.60
C LEU A 19 8.86 8.66 -9.02
N MET A 20 9.54 9.51 -9.79
CA MET A 20 9.15 9.83 -11.15
C MET A 20 9.33 8.65 -12.12
N GLU A 21 10.38 7.84 -11.95
CA GLU A 21 10.56 6.61 -12.71
C GLU A 21 9.48 5.57 -12.38
N MET A 22 9.18 5.36 -11.08
CA MET A 22 8.10 4.45 -10.67
C MET A 22 6.74 4.93 -11.18
N ALA A 23 6.51 6.24 -11.24
CA ALA A 23 5.27 6.82 -11.75
C ALA A 23 5.04 6.58 -13.26
N LYS A 24 6.05 6.16 -14.02
CA LYS A 24 5.88 5.76 -15.43
C LYS A 24 5.15 4.43 -15.59
N ILE A 25 5.15 3.59 -14.55
CA ILE A 25 4.54 2.26 -14.57
C ILE A 25 3.08 2.36 -14.10
N GLY A 26 2.16 1.97 -14.97
CA GLY A 26 0.72 2.13 -14.77
C GLY A 26 0.31 3.61 -14.79
N PRO A 27 0.45 4.32 -15.93
CA PRO A 27 0.03 5.72 -16.03
C PRO A 27 -1.48 5.85 -15.86
N GLY A 28 -1.91 6.79 -15.02
CA GLY A 28 -3.30 7.11 -14.77
C GLY A 28 -3.78 8.36 -15.50
N ILE A 29 -4.98 8.82 -15.15
CA ILE A 29 -5.52 10.09 -15.66
C ILE A 29 -4.79 11.29 -15.07
N ALA A 30 -4.75 12.41 -15.81
CA ALA A 30 -4.18 13.68 -15.36
C ALA A 30 -2.74 13.61 -14.79
N GLY A 31 -1.94 12.63 -15.26
CA GLY A 31 -0.58 12.41 -14.79
C GLY A 31 -0.48 11.67 -13.44
N GLY A 32 -1.57 11.07 -12.94
CA GLY A 32 -1.56 10.14 -11.82
C GLY A 32 -1.12 8.73 -12.21
N ASN A 33 -1.50 7.75 -11.40
CA ASN A 33 -1.16 6.34 -11.57
C ASN A 33 -2.39 5.44 -11.41
N ASN A 34 -2.42 4.38 -12.23
CA ASN A 34 -3.35 3.28 -12.15
C ASN A 34 -2.54 1.98 -12.18
N ARG A 35 -1.91 1.66 -11.06
CA ARG A 35 -1.14 0.44 -10.83
C ARG A 35 -1.82 -0.37 -9.75
N GLN A 36 -3.04 -0.80 -10.03
CA GLN A 36 -3.81 -1.64 -9.12
C GLN A 36 -3.07 -2.95 -8.82
N THR A 37 -3.26 -3.45 -7.60
CA THR A 37 -2.59 -4.66 -7.13
C THR A 37 -2.75 -5.84 -8.10
N LEU A 38 -1.70 -6.64 -8.22
CA LEU A 38 -1.65 -7.87 -8.99
C LEU A 38 -1.97 -7.74 -10.48
N THR A 39 -1.94 -6.52 -11.02
CA THR A 39 -1.93 -6.27 -12.46
C THR A 39 -0.51 -6.48 -13.02
N ASP A 40 -0.37 -6.49 -14.34
CA ASP A 40 0.95 -6.54 -14.98
C ASP A 40 1.78 -5.28 -14.66
N SER A 41 1.14 -4.13 -14.45
CA SER A 41 1.83 -2.91 -14.01
C SER A 41 2.32 -3.04 -12.56
N ASP A 42 1.58 -3.66 -11.64
CA ASP A 42 2.09 -3.95 -10.29
C ASP A 42 3.27 -4.92 -10.37
N LYS A 43 3.18 -5.96 -11.20
CA LYS A 43 4.29 -6.89 -11.46
C LYS A 43 5.56 -6.15 -11.94
N GLU A 44 5.41 -5.24 -12.90
CA GLU A 44 6.51 -4.42 -13.43
C GLU A 44 7.09 -3.49 -12.35
N GLY A 45 6.24 -2.82 -11.56
CA GLY A 45 6.66 -1.96 -10.46
C GLY A 45 7.46 -2.72 -9.38
N ARG A 46 7.00 -3.92 -9.01
CA ARG A 46 7.72 -4.82 -8.09
C ARG A 46 9.07 -5.25 -8.65
N ALA A 47 9.14 -5.57 -9.93
CA ALA A 47 10.40 -5.95 -10.59
C ALA A 47 11.39 -4.77 -10.62
N LEU A 48 10.92 -3.56 -10.93
CA LEU A 48 11.74 -2.35 -10.91
C LEU A 48 12.26 -2.07 -9.50
N PHE A 49 11.38 -2.09 -8.49
CA PHE A 49 11.75 -1.90 -7.09
C PHE A 49 12.78 -2.94 -6.63
N LYS A 50 12.58 -4.23 -6.99
CA LYS A 50 13.55 -5.29 -6.71
C LYS A 50 14.91 -4.95 -7.30
N SER A 51 14.98 -4.56 -8.58
CA SER A 51 16.25 -4.25 -9.24
C SER A 51 17.03 -3.13 -8.54
N TRP A 52 16.32 -2.11 -8.04
CA TRP A 52 16.90 -1.01 -7.30
C TRP A 52 17.45 -1.40 -5.93
N CYS A 53 16.77 -2.34 -5.26
CA CYS A 53 17.22 -2.90 -4.00
C CYS A 53 18.41 -3.86 -4.19
N ASP A 54 18.38 -4.70 -5.23
CA ASP A 54 19.52 -5.55 -5.60
C ASP A 54 20.78 -4.68 -5.84
N ALA A 55 20.63 -3.58 -6.59
CA ALA A 55 21.71 -2.62 -6.85
C ALA A 55 22.22 -1.91 -5.58
N ALA A 56 21.37 -1.78 -4.55
CA ALA A 56 21.74 -1.25 -3.24
C ALA A 56 22.26 -2.32 -2.27
N GLY A 57 22.38 -3.58 -2.71
CA GLY A 57 22.93 -4.70 -1.93
C GLY A 57 21.98 -5.27 -0.87
N LEU A 58 20.66 -5.10 -1.03
CA LEU A 58 19.68 -5.70 -0.14
C LEU A 58 19.39 -7.15 -0.57
N SER A 59 19.15 -8.03 0.41
CA SER A 59 18.62 -9.37 0.15
C SER A 59 17.10 -9.35 0.15
N MET A 60 16.47 -10.18 -0.69
CA MET A 60 15.01 -10.24 -0.80
C MET A 60 14.45 -11.46 -0.07
N GLY A 61 13.40 -11.24 0.70
CA GLY A 61 12.42 -12.26 1.09
C GLY A 61 11.05 -11.93 0.52
N VAL A 62 10.25 -12.95 0.23
CA VAL A 62 8.84 -12.79 -0.19
C VAL A 62 8.01 -13.81 0.58
N ASP A 63 6.87 -13.37 1.11
CA ASP A 63 5.93 -14.28 1.77
C ASP A 63 4.85 -14.83 0.84
N GLN A 64 4.04 -15.74 1.37
CA GLN A 64 2.94 -16.34 0.63
C GLN A 64 1.83 -15.33 0.26
N MET A 65 1.84 -14.11 0.80
CA MET A 65 0.94 -13.01 0.39
C MET A 65 1.60 -12.05 -0.62
N GLY A 66 2.80 -12.38 -1.08
CA GLY A 66 3.58 -11.59 -2.02
C GLY A 66 4.12 -10.28 -1.47
N THR A 67 4.12 -10.12 -0.14
CA THR A 67 4.79 -8.98 0.50
C THR A 67 6.29 -9.10 0.23
N MET A 68 6.92 -8.01 -0.22
CA MET A 68 8.37 -7.98 -0.47
C MET A 68 9.09 -7.44 0.76
N PHE A 69 10.13 -8.13 1.21
CA PHE A 69 10.97 -7.76 2.34
C PHE A 69 12.42 -7.60 1.89
N MET A 70 12.85 -6.35 1.67
CA MET A 70 14.20 -6.04 1.20
C MET A 70 15.10 -5.71 2.39
N THR A 71 16.00 -6.62 2.75
CA THR A 71 16.78 -6.57 3.98
C THR A 71 18.18 -6.02 3.73
N ARG A 72 18.52 -4.96 4.44
CA ARG A 72 19.90 -4.51 4.65
C ARG A 72 20.42 -5.09 5.96
N ALA A 73 21.50 -5.86 5.88
CA ALA A 73 22.09 -6.49 7.07
C ALA A 73 22.55 -5.46 8.12
N GLY A 74 22.34 -5.80 9.39
CA GLY A 74 22.93 -5.11 10.54
C GLY A 74 24.29 -5.70 10.91
N THR A 75 24.96 -5.13 11.90
CA THR A 75 26.18 -5.71 12.48
C THR A 75 25.89 -6.86 13.44
N ASP A 76 24.68 -6.93 13.96
CA ASP A 76 24.21 -7.98 14.85
C ASP A 76 23.13 -8.81 14.12
N PRO A 77 23.45 -10.05 13.69
CA PRO A 77 22.51 -10.88 12.94
C PRO A 77 21.33 -11.39 13.79
N ASP A 78 21.46 -11.39 15.12
CA ASP A 78 20.43 -11.84 16.05
C ASP A 78 19.49 -10.71 16.49
N ALA A 79 19.86 -9.46 16.20
CA ALA A 79 19.04 -8.30 16.50
C ALA A 79 17.76 -8.28 15.66
N LEU A 80 16.61 -8.06 16.32
CA LEU A 80 15.35 -7.90 15.62
C LEU A 80 15.40 -6.71 14.65
N PRO A 81 14.95 -6.85 13.40
CA PRO A 81 15.00 -5.80 12.38
C PRO A 81 14.09 -4.61 12.67
N VAL A 82 14.50 -3.43 12.18
CA VAL A 82 13.66 -2.23 12.08
C VAL A 82 13.06 -2.19 10.67
N TYR A 83 11.74 -2.11 10.59
CA TYR A 83 11.02 -2.06 9.33
C TYR A 83 10.72 -0.63 8.93
N VAL A 84 10.82 -0.37 7.63
CA VAL A 84 10.33 0.85 7.00
C VAL A 84 9.59 0.44 5.73
N GLY A 85 8.40 0.93 5.46
CA GLY A 85 7.68 0.48 4.28
C GLY A 85 6.30 1.09 4.14
N SER A 86 5.61 0.63 3.11
CA SER A 86 4.22 0.97 2.78
C SER A 86 3.76 0.05 1.64
N HIS A 87 3.10 0.55 0.60
CA HIS A 87 2.62 -0.19 -0.57
C HIS A 87 3.03 0.45 -1.91
N LEU A 88 3.07 -0.35 -2.97
CA LEU A 88 3.32 0.13 -4.35
C LEU A 88 2.07 0.12 -5.22
N ASP A 89 1.02 -0.60 -4.82
CA ASP A 89 -0.26 -0.57 -5.54
C ASP A 89 -1.00 0.75 -5.32
N THR A 90 -1.83 1.14 -6.28
CA THR A 90 -2.58 2.40 -6.26
C THR A 90 -4.07 2.17 -6.49
N GLN A 91 -4.89 3.13 -6.07
CA GLN A 91 -6.25 3.30 -6.60
C GLN A 91 -6.27 3.41 -8.14
N PRO A 92 -7.42 3.16 -8.80
CA PRO A 92 -7.60 3.37 -10.25
C PRO A 92 -7.34 4.81 -10.72
N THR A 93 -7.57 5.78 -9.84
CA THR A 93 -7.29 7.21 -10.06
C THR A 93 -6.26 7.72 -9.05
N GLY A 94 -5.29 6.88 -8.69
CA GLY A 94 -4.29 7.16 -7.66
C GLY A 94 -3.31 8.27 -8.06
N GLY A 95 -2.70 8.87 -7.05
CA GLY A 95 -1.59 9.80 -7.22
C GLY A 95 -0.25 9.08 -7.41
N LYS A 96 0.83 9.85 -7.57
CA LYS A 96 2.20 9.31 -7.71
C LYS A 96 2.85 8.89 -6.38
N TYR A 97 2.31 9.35 -5.26
CA TYR A 97 3.01 9.37 -3.97
C TYR A 97 2.36 8.50 -2.90
N ASP A 98 1.06 8.20 -3.04
CA ASP A 98 0.30 7.36 -2.12
C ASP A 98 0.93 5.96 -2.05
N GLY A 99 1.30 5.52 -0.85
CA GLY A 99 2.11 4.33 -0.58
C GLY A 99 3.55 4.38 -1.08
N VAL A 100 3.73 4.66 -2.36
CA VAL A 100 5.01 4.61 -3.09
C VAL A 100 6.08 5.45 -2.41
N LEU A 101 5.70 6.61 -1.86
CA LEU A 101 6.59 7.47 -1.10
C LEU A 101 7.21 6.73 0.09
N GLY A 102 6.44 5.95 0.85
CA GLY A 102 6.94 5.22 2.01
C GLY A 102 7.92 4.12 1.63
N VAL A 103 7.61 3.36 0.59
CA VAL A 103 8.48 2.29 0.07
C VAL A 103 9.80 2.85 -0.44
N LEU A 104 9.75 3.87 -1.31
CA LEU A 104 10.95 4.44 -1.93
C LEU A 104 11.76 5.31 -0.96
N SER A 105 11.12 5.92 0.04
CA SER A 105 11.84 6.58 1.14
C SER A 105 12.61 5.58 1.98
N GLY A 106 12.05 4.39 2.25
CA GLY A 106 12.77 3.30 2.91
C GLY A 106 14.02 2.87 2.14
N LEU A 107 13.92 2.74 0.82
CA LEU A 107 15.07 2.47 -0.04
C LEU A 107 16.10 3.61 -0.01
N GLU A 108 15.66 4.87 -0.06
CA GLU A 108 16.57 6.02 0.00
C GLU A 108 17.30 6.12 1.34
N VAL A 109 16.66 5.76 2.45
CA VAL A 109 17.32 5.63 3.76
C VAL A 109 18.48 4.63 3.65
N VAL A 110 18.24 3.45 3.07
CA VAL A 110 19.30 2.45 2.89
C VAL A 110 20.43 2.95 2.00
N ARG A 111 20.11 3.56 0.85
CA ARG A 111 21.12 4.11 -0.06
C ARG A 111 21.96 5.19 0.61
N SER A 112 21.34 6.08 1.37
CA SER A 112 22.03 7.13 2.12
C SER A 112 22.94 6.55 3.21
N LEU A 113 22.50 5.52 3.94
CA LEU A 113 23.35 4.82 4.91
C LEU A 113 24.55 4.14 4.23
N ASN A 114 24.37 3.62 3.02
CA ASN A 114 25.45 3.03 2.23
C ASN A 114 26.45 4.09 1.77
N ASP A 115 25.98 5.20 1.20
CA ASP A 115 26.81 6.32 0.75
C ASP A 115 27.66 6.90 1.89
N LEU A 116 27.09 6.96 3.10
CA LEU A 116 27.74 7.45 4.32
C LEU A 116 28.61 6.38 5.02
N GLY A 117 28.61 5.14 4.54
CA GLY A 117 29.35 4.02 5.16
C GLY A 117 28.85 3.67 6.57
N ILE A 118 27.61 3.97 6.90
CA ILE A 118 27.04 3.76 8.24
C ILE A 118 26.59 2.30 8.41
N LYS A 119 27.06 1.65 9.46
CA LYS A 119 26.59 0.32 9.87
C LYS A 119 25.62 0.46 11.03
N THR A 120 24.46 -0.17 10.92
CA THR A 120 23.43 -0.21 11.97
C THR A 120 23.56 -1.48 12.78
N LYS A 121 23.25 -1.45 14.07
CA LYS A 121 23.19 -2.67 14.88
C LYS A 121 22.12 -3.61 14.34
N HIS A 122 20.89 -3.11 14.29
CA HIS A 122 19.73 -3.82 13.78
C HIS A 122 19.75 -3.86 12.24
N PRO A 123 19.31 -4.97 11.63
CA PRO A 123 18.98 -4.97 10.20
C PRO A 123 17.84 -3.99 9.91
N ILE A 124 17.80 -3.46 8.68
CA ILE A 124 16.70 -2.63 8.19
C ILE A 124 15.97 -3.40 7.10
N VAL A 125 14.64 -3.47 7.17
CA VAL A 125 13.81 -4.15 6.16
C VAL A 125 12.89 -3.15 5.49
N VAL A 126 13.13 -2.90 4.20
CA VAL A 126 12.24 -2.09 3.36
C VAL A 126 11.10 -2.98 2.87
N THR A 127 9.86 -2.60 3.17
CA THR A 127 8.69 -3.46 2.95
C THR A 127 7.71 -2.86 1.96
N ASN A 128 7.22 -3.71 1.05
CA ASN A 128 6.10 -3.41 0.15
C ASN A 128 4.96 -4.40 0.44
N TRP A 129 3.90 -3.92 1.08
CA TRP A 129 2.69 -4.68 1.36
C TRP A 129 1.83 -4.85 0.11
N THR A 130 1.20 -6.01 -0.02
CA THR A 130 0.36 -6.31 -1.18
C THR A 130 -1.10 -5.94 -0.91
N ASN A 131 -1.71 -5.21 -1.84
CA ASN A 131 -3.14 -4.85 -1.83
C ASN A 131 -3.50 -4.06 -0.57
N GLU A 132 -2.79 -2.96 -0.37
CA GLU A 132 -3.11 -2.04 0.72
C GLU A 132 -4.37 -1.25 0.37
N GLU A 133 -4.50 -0.78 -0.87
CA GLU A 133 -5.59 0.10 -1.28
C GLU A 133 -6.97 -0.58 -1.24
N GLY A 134 -6.99 -1.92 -1.34
CA GLY A 134 -8.21 -2.73 -1.40
C GLY A 134 -9.08 -2.44 -2.63
N ALA A 135 -8.56 -1.71 -3.61
CA ALA A 135 -9.32 -1.18 -4.73
C ALA A 135 -9.80 -2.28 -5.69
N ARG A 136 -8.92 -3.23 -6.00
CA ARG A 136 -9.23 -4.37 -6.85
C ARG A 136 -9.78 -5.55 -6.05
N PHE A 137 -9.22 -5.80 -4.87
CA PHE A 137 -9.65 -6.87 -3.97
C PHE A 137 -9.91 -6.29 -2.58
N ALA A 138 -11.18 -6.13 -2.22
CA ALA A 138 -11.54 -5.68 -0.87
C ALA A 138 -11.29 -6.78 0.18
N PRO A 139 -10.99 -6.45 1.45
CA PRO A 139 -10.80 -5.10 1.99
C PRO A 139 -9.40 -4.53 1.72
N ALA A 140 -9.23 -3.26 2.08
CA ALA A 140 -7.92 -2.63 2.21
C ALA A 140 -7.03 -3.35 3.24
N MET A 141 -5.72 -3.10 3.15
CA MET A 141 -4.69 -3.59 4.08
C MET A 141 -4.68 -5.12 4.19
N LEU A 142 -4.92 -5.82 3.07
CA LEU A 142 -5.20 -7.25 3.09
C LEU A 142 -3.98 -8.08 3.53
N ALA A 143 -2.83 -7.89 2.89
CA ALA A 143 -1.63 -8.66 3.21
C ALA A 143 -1.07 -8.35 4.61
N SER A 144 -1.05 -7.07 5.00
CA SER A 144 -0.64 -6.65 6.34
C SER A 144 -1.63 -7.13 7.41
N GLY A 145 -2.93 -7.20 7.09
CA GLY A 145 -3.95 -7.80 7.94
C GLY A 145 -3.75 -9.31 8.15
N VAL A 146 -3.36 -10.07 7.12
CA VAL A 146 -2.97 -11.49 7.27
C VAL A 146 -1.69 -11.60 8.10
N PHE A 147 -0.70 -10.74 7.85
CA PHE A 147 0.55 -10.69 8.61
C PHE A 147 0.32 -10.46 10.11
N ALA A 148 -0.60 -9.56 10.45
CA ALA A 148 -0.97 -9.24 11.83
C ALA A 148 -1.96 -10.25 12.46
N GLY A 149 -2.41 -11.26 11.72
CA GLY A 149 -3.37 -12.27 12.21
C GLY A 149 -4.81 -11.79 12.29
N VAL A 150 -5.15 -10.66 11.66
CA VAL A 150 -6.52 -10.12 11.55
C VAL A 150 -7.34 -10.90 10.53
N HIS A 151 -6.69 -11.39 9.48
CA HIS A 151 -7.30 -12.19 8.41
C HIS A 151 -6.57 -13.53 8.24
N THR A 152 -7.28 -14.54 7.72
CA THR A 152 -6.63 -15.79 7.30
C THR A 152 -6.13 -15.66 5.86
N GLN A 153 -5.09 -16.42 5.51
CA GLN A 153 -4.60 -16.49 4.14
C GLN A 153 -5.67 -17.00 3.16
N ASP A 154 -6.45 -18.01 3.56
CA ASP A 154 -7.56 -18.54 2.74
C ASP A 154 -8.62 -17.47 2.46
N TYR A 155 -8.95 -16.64 3.47
CA TYR A 155 -9.87 -15.52 3.30
C TYR A 155 -9.36 -14.53 2.25
N ALA A 156 -8.08 -14.18 2.34
CA ALA A 156 -7.44 -13.25 1.41
C ALA A 156 -7.36 -13.83 -0.01
N TYR A 157 -6.93 -15.08 -0.15
CA TYR A 157 -6.83 -15.75 -1.45
C TYR A 157 -8.17 -15.88 -2.17
N ALA A 158 -9.27 -16.02 -1.41
CA ALA A 158 -10.62 -16.13 -1.94
C ALA A 158 -11.26 -14.78 -2.30
N ARG A 159 -10.62 -13.63 -2.02
CA ARG A 159 -11.12 -12.32 -2.46
C ARG A 159 -11.19 -12.27 -3.98
N LYS A 160 -12.25 -11.66 -4.50
CA LYS A 160 -12.51 -11.55 -5.94
C LYS A 160 -12.53 -10.11 -6.39
N ASP A 161 -12.06 -9.87 -7.60
CA ASP A 161 -12.28 -8.60 -8.28
C ASP A 161 -13.64 -8.59 -9.00
N LEU A 162 -13.94 -7.48 -9.69
CA LEU A 162 -15.20 -7.26 -10.40
C LEU A 162 -15.42 -8.26 -11.55
N ASP A 163 -14.34 -8.83 -12.10
CA ASP A 163 -14.39 -9.82 -13.17
C ASP A 163 -14.44 -11.26 -12.63
N GLY A 164 -14.41 -11.41 -11.30
CA GLY A 164 -14.49 -12.70 -10.61
C GLY A 164 -13.16 -13.45 -10.49
N LEU A 165 -12.04 -12.84 -10.86
CA LEU A 165 -10.69 -13.39 -10.67
C LEU A 165 -10.35 -13.38 -9.18
N THR A 166 -9.62 -14.38 -8.71
CA THR A 166 -9.25 -14.47 -7.29
C THR A 166 -7.89 -13.84 -7.01
N PHE A 167 -7.73 -13.24 -5.83
CA PHE A 167 -6.46 -12.70 -5.37
C PHE A 167 -5.34 -13.74 -5.43
N GLY A 168 -5.61 -14.96 -4.96
CA GLY A 168 -4.63 -16.04 -4.93
C GLY A 168 -4.15 -16.47 -6.31
N ASP A 169 -5.05 -16.51 -7.31
CA ASP A 169 -4.69 -16.88 -8.68
C ASP A 169 -3.93 -15.75 -9.37
N GLU A 170 -4.33 -14.49 -9.16
CA GLU A 170 -3.62 -13.33 -9.71
C GLU A 170 -2.22 -13.17 -9.12
N LEU A 171 -2.05 -13.44 -7.82
CA LEU A 171 -0.75 -13.40 -7.16
C LEU A 171 0.20 -14.46 -7.75
N LYS A 172 -0.32 -15.67 -8.00
CA LYS A 172 0.42 -16.72 -8.72
C LYS A 172 0.74 -16.31 -10.15
N ARG A 173 -0.22 -15.70 -10.87
CA ARG A 173 -0.07 -15.27 -12.27
C ARG A 173 1.07 -14.26 -12.43
N ILE A 174 1.19 -13.31 -11.51
CA ILE A 174 2.28 -12.32 -11.58
C ILE A 174 3.64 -12.89 -11.11
N GLY A 175 3.67 -14.06 -10.48
CA GLY A 175 4.88 -14.76 -10.07
C GLY A 175 5.49 -14.27 -8.75
N TRP A 176 4.69 -13.66 -7.88
CA TRP A 176 5.15 -13.08 -6.60
C TRP A 176 4.66 -13.86 -5.37
N VAL A 177 4.34 -15.15 -5.52
CA VAL A 177 4.13 -16.02 -4.36
C VAL A 177 5.48 -16.47 -3.83
N GLY A 178 5.82 -16.06 -2.61
CA GLY A 178 7.03 -16.49 -1.94
C GLY A 178 6.85 -17.72 -1.06
N ASP A 179 7.96 -18.22 -0.52
CA ASP A 179 8.00 -19.43 0.29
C ASP A 179 7.90 -19.13 1.80
N GLU A 180 8.04 -17.87 2.20
CA GLU A 180 7.98 -17.50 3.62
C GLU A 180 6.56 -17.53 4.14
N LYS A 181 6.37 -18.14 5.31
CA LYS A 181 5.09 -18.12 6.00
C LYS A 181 4.77 -16.70 6.45
N VAL A 182 3.58 -16.21 6.07
CA VAL A 182 3.07 -14.89 6.44
C VAL A 182 2.98 -14.77 7.97
N GLY A 183 3.40 -13.63 8.51
CA GLY A 183 3.41 -13.36 9.96
C GLY A 183 4.52 -14.07 10.76
N ALA A 184 5.43 -14.83 10.12
CA ALA A 184 6.54 -15.48 10.81
C ALA A 184 7.66 -14.50 11.24
N ARG A 185 7.74 -13.35 10.57
CA ARG A 185 8.77 -12.34 10.81
C ARG A 185 8.49 -11.56 12.09
N LYS A 186 9.54 -11.32 12.89
CA LYS A 186 9.49 -10.50 14.10
C LYS A 186 10.11 -9.13 13.83
N MET A 187 9.54 -8.09 14.41
CA MET A 187 9.96 -6.71 14.22
C MET A 187 10.42 -6.12 15.56
N HIS A 188 11.49 -5.33 15.55
CA HIS A 188 11.84 -4.47 16.69
C HIS A 188 10.96 -3.22 16.72
N ALA A 189 10.79 -2.61 15.54
CA ALA A 189 9.96 -1.44 15.30
C ALA A 189 9.53 -1.42 13.83
N TYR A 190 8.45 -0.71 13.53
CA TYR A 190 7.95 -0.46 12.19
C TYR A 190 7.64 1.03 12.04
N PHE A 191 8.13 1.64 10.97
CA PHE A 191 7.87 3.04 10.62
C PHE A 191 7.30 3.12 9.21
N GLU A 192 6.30 3.95 9.03
CA GLU A 192 5.71 4.23 7.73
C GLU A 192 5.70 5.72 7.50
N TYR A 193 6.34 6.15 6.42
CA TYR A 193 6.32 7.53 5.97
C TYR A 193 5.30 7.66 4.86
N HIS A 194 4.38 8.59 5.00
CA HIS A 194 3.24 8.71 4.11
C HIS A 194 2.88 10.17 3.90
N ILE A 195 2.26 10.47 2.75
CA ILE A 195 1.61 11.76 2.55
C ILE A 195 0.39 11.87 3.49
N GLU A 196 -0.01 13.09 3.83
CA GLU A 196 -1.14 13.30 4.74
C GLU A 196 -2.47 12.78 4.16
N GLN A 197 -2.63 12.84 2.83
CA GLN A 197 -3.90 12.67 2.11
C GLN A 197 -5.02 13.65 2.52
N GLY A 198 -4.70 14.60 3.41
CA GLY A 198 -5.55 15.68 3.87
C GLY A 198 -4.88 17.05 3.74
N PRO A 199 -5.59 18.14 4.07
CA PRO A 199 -5.12 19.49 3.85
C PRO A 199 -4.50 20.17 5.09
N ILE A 200 -4.42 19.50 6.24
CA ILE A 200 -4.14 20.13 7.54
C ILE A 200 -2.70 20.65 7.61
N LEU A 201 -1.71 19.84 7.24
CA LEU A 201 -0.30 20.24 7.29
C LEU A 201 -0.03 21.40 6.34
N GLU A 202 -0.58 21.36 5.13
CA GLU A 202 -0.49 22.47 4.17
C GLU A 202 -1.15 23.74 4.72
N ALA A 203 -2.41 23.65 5.16
CA ALA A 203 -3.17 24.78 5.68
C ALA A 203 -2.53 25.40 6.93
N GLN A 204 -1.81 24.60 7.73
CA GLN A 204 -1.10 25.05 8.93
C GLN A 204 0.39 25.37 8.68
N ASN A 205 0.85 25.28 7.43
CA ASN A 205 2.25 25.47 7.03
C ASN A 205 3.23 24.63 7.90
N LYS A 206 2.91 23.34 8.07
CA LYS A 206 3.72 22.36 8.80
C LYS A 206 4.32 21.36 7.82
N GLN A 207 5.59 21.02 8.02
CA GLN A 207 6.30 20.10 7.13
C GLN A 207 6.11 18.63 7.51
N ILE A 208 5.99 18.33 8.81
CA ILE A 208 5.96 16.96 9.33
C ILE A 208 4.81 16.81 10.31
N GLY A 209 3.96 15.81 10.06
CA GLY A 209 2.96 15.34 11.02
C GLY A 209 3.52 14.20 11.87
N VAL A 210 3.49 14.35 13.19
CA VAL A 210 3.75 13.25 14.12
C VAL A 210 2.43 12.52 14.34
N VAL A 211 2.20 11.46 13.57
CA VAL A 211 0.96 10.68 13.62
C VAL A 211 0.90 9.94 14.96
N THR A 212 -0.14 10.22 15.75
CA THR A 212 -0.33 9.60 17.06
C THR A 212 -1.34 8.46 17.03
N HIS A 213 -2.31 8.52 16.11
CA HIS A 213 -3.43 7.58 16.00
C HIS A 213 -3.92 7.53 14.56
N CYS A 214 -4.56 6.41 14.19
CA CYS A 214 -5.36 6.27 12.98
C CYS A 214 -6.84 6.17 13.35
N GLN A 215 -7.71 6.70 12.50
CA GLN A 215 -9.16 6.58 12.69
C GLN A 215 -9.61 5.13 12.48
N GLY A 216 -10.60 4.68 13.26
CA GLY A 216 -11.25 3.40 13.00
C GLY A 216 -12.11 3.48 11.74
N LEU A 217 -12.01 2.47 10.88
CA LEU A 217 -12.77 2.38 9.63
C LEU A 217 -13.83 1.29 9.77
N TRP A 218 -15.04 1.57 9.28
CA TRP A 218 -16.08 0.56 9.12
C TRP A 218 -16.72 0.70 7.75
N TRP A 219 -16.63 -0.35 6.94
CA TRP A 219 -17.19 -0.39 5.60
C TRP A 219 -18.46 -1.25 5.60
N LEU A 220 -19.51 -0.76 4.95
CA LEU A 220 -20.80 -1.44 4.85
C LEU A 220 -21.11 -1.70 3.38
N GLU A 221 -21.35 -2.96 3.03
CA GLU A 221 -21.95 -3.33 1.76
C GLU A 221 -23.42 -3.73 2.01
N PHE A 222 -24.34 -3.19 1.24
CA PHE A 222 -25.76 -3.52 1.32
C PHE A 222 -26.40 -3.51 -0.07
N THR A 223 -27.38 -4.39 -0.28
CA THR A 223 -28.15 -4.47 -1.51
C THR A 223 -29.57 -4.00 -1.27
N LEU A 224 -30.03 -3.01 -2.05
CA LEU A 224 -31.41 -2.56 -2.05
C LEU A 224 -32.17 -3.21 -3.20
N THR A 225 -33.08 -4.13 -2.90
CA THR A 225 -33.92 -4.77 -3.91
C THR A 225 -35.25 -4.03 -4.04
N GLY A 226 -35.47 -3.40 -5.19
CA GLY A 226 -36.73 -2.76 -5.54
C GLY A 226 -37.66 -3.67 -6.34
N LYS A 227 -38.64 -3.07 -7.02
CA LYS A 227 -39.48 -3.74 -8.02
C LYS A 227 -39.42 -2.97 -9.33
N GLU A 228 -38.94 -3.62 -10.39
CA GLU A 228 -38.96 -3.07 -11.74
C GLU A 228 -40.40 -2.82 -12.20
N ALA A 229 -40.66 -1.64 -12.77
CA ALA A 229 -41.97 -1.26 -13.28
C ALA A 229 -41.84 -0.13 -14.31
N HIS A 230 -42.84 0.00 -15.21
CA HIS A 230 -42.82 1.00 -16.26
C HIS A 230 -42.91 2.43 -15.69
N THR A 231 -42.00 3.33 -16.11
CA THR A 231 -41.85 4.66 -15.52
C THR A 231 -43.07 5.57 -15.67
N GLY A 232 -43.84 5.42 -16.76
CA GLY A 232 -45.02 6.26 -17.03
C GLY A 232 -46.32 5.73 -16.43
N SER A 233 -46.51 4.41 -16.41
CA SER A 233 -47.81 3.79 -16.12
C SER A 233 -47.93 3.24 -14.70
N THR A 234 -46.85 3.27 -13.90
CA THR A 234 -46.87 2.83 -12.51
C THR A 234 -47.17 4.01 -11.59
N PRO A 235 -48.34 4.03 -10.90
CA PRO A 235 -48.68 5.06 -9.93
C PRO A 235 -47.61 5.20 -8.85
N MET A 236 -47.36 6.42 -8.38
CA MET A 236 -46.26 6.71 -7.45
C MET A 236 -46.36 5.91 -6.14
N ASN A 237 -47.57 5.73 -5.62
CA ASN A 237 -47.84 4.98 -4.39
C ASN A 237 -47.64 3.46 -4.51
N MET A 238 -47.45 2.93 -5.72
CA MET A 238 -47.23 1.50 -5.98
C MET A 238 -45.75 1.15 -6.25
N ARG A 239 -44.86 2.16 -6.26
CA ARG A 239 -43.44 1.95 -6.58
C ARG A 239 -42.68 1.44 -5.36
N VAL A 240 -41.83 0.44 -5.59
CA VAL A 240 -40.77 0.04 -4.66
C VAL A 240 -39.45 0.46 -5.31
N ASN A 241 -39.05 1.72 -5.09
CA ASN A 241 -37.96 2.36 -5.80
C ASN A 241 -36.65 2.30 -5.00
N ALA A 242 -35.77 1.38 -5.37
CA ALA A 242 -34.44 1.24 -4.75
C ALA A 242 -33.57 2.50 -4.91
N GLY A 243 -33.65 3.20 -6.04
CA GLY A 243 -32.90 4.44 -6.27
C GLY A 243 -33.33 5.59 -5.35
N LEU A 244 -34.63 5.72 -5.07
CA LEU A 244 -35.12 6.71 -4.11
C LEU A 244 -34.68 6.35 -2.68
N ALA A 245 -34.72 5.06 -2.31
CA ALA A 245 -34.22 4.60 -1.02
C ALA A 245 -32.71 4.88 -0.86
N MET A 246 -31.92 4.61 -1.91
CA MET A 246 -30.49 4.94 -1.95
C MET A 246 -30.25 6.43 -1.74
N ALA A 247 -30.97 7.31 -2.46
CA ALA A 247 -30.81 8.76 -2.32
C ALA A 247 -31.03 9.24 -0.87
N ARG A 248 -32.04 8.70 -0.18
CA ARG A 248 -32.33 9.04 1.22
C ARG A 248 -31.28 8.53 2.21
N ILE A 249 -30.72 7.34 1.95
CA ILE A 249 -29.63 6.80 2.77
C ILE A 249 -28.39 7.67 2.62
N LEU A 250 -28.04 8.08 1.39
CA LEU A 250 -26.90 8.95 1.14
C LEU A 250 -27.05 10.31 1.83
N GLU A 251 -28.24 10.92 1.75
CA GLU A 251 -28.54 12.18 2.45
C GLU A 251 -28.35 12.04 3.98
N MET A 252 -28.82 10.93 4.57
CA MET A 252 -28.68 10.67 6.00
C MET A 252 -27.24 10.40 6.46
N VAL A 253 -26.39 9.84 5.59
CA VAL A 253 -24.98 9.54 5.92
C VAL A 253 -24.11 10.81 5.86
N GLN A 254 -24.45 11.76 4.97
CA GLN A 254 -23.69 13.00 4.82
C GLN A 254 -23.90 13.98 5.99
N THR A 255 -25.08 13.95 6.62
CA THR A 255 -25.46 14.85 7.72
C THR A 255 -24.84 14.45 9.05
#